data_AF-A0A455UD83-F1
#
_entry.id   AF-A0A455UD83-F1
#
_cell.length_a   1.000
_cell.length_b   1.000
_cell.length_c   1.000
_cell.angle_alpha   90.00
_cell.angle_beta   90.00
_cell.angle_gamma   90.00
#
_symmetry.space_group_name_H-M   'P 1'
#
loop_
_entity.id
_entity.type
_entity.pdbx_description
1 polymer ?
#
loop_
_entity_poly.entity_id
_entity_poly.type
_entity_poly.pdbx_seq_one_letter_code
_entity_poly.pdbx_strand_id
1 'polypeptide(L)'
;MLEDGRLTDGQGRTVDFRNTVIVMTSNMGSDIIQRMGGDVSADKDSDYESMKNMVMEVVGNHFRPELINRIDEVVVFHALGQEQIQAIAGIQLERLKVRLAEHDLKLEVSPEAMAQLAVVGFDPVYGARPLKRAIQSRIENPLAQDLLGGKFAPGDTIHINAEEGKLVFTS
;
A
#
# COMPACT_ATOMS: atom_id res chain seq x y z
N MET A 1 -2.86 -27.62 12.33
CA MET A 1 -2.03 -26.47 11.92
C MET A 1 -1.74 -25.54 13.08
N LEU A 2 -2.74 -24.78 13.55
CA LEU A 2 -2.51 -23.71 14.54
C LEU A 2 -2.17 -24.22 15.96
N GLU A 3 -2.57 -25.45 16.34
CA GLU A 3 -2.16 -26.05 17.63
C GLU A 3 -0.95 -26.96 17.50
N ASP A 4 -1.05 -28.01 16.68
CA ASP A 4 0.01 -29.04 16.62
C ASP A 4 1.24 -28.62 15.80
N GLY A 5 1.21 -27.43 15.18
CA GLY A 5 2.26 -26.97 14.27
C GLY A 5 2.53 -27.95 13.13
N ARG A 6 1.57 -28.81 12.78
CA ARG A 6 1.71 -29.81 11.70
C ARG A 6 0.44 -29.87 10.85
N LEU A 7 0.63 -30.18 9.58
CA LEU A 7 -0.44 -30.55 8.66
C LEU A 7 0.01 -31.74 7.83
N THR A 8 -0.76 -32.82 7.84
CA THR A 8 -0.60 -33.92 6.89
C THR A 8 -1.62 -33.74 5.76
N ASP A 9 -1.15 -33.70 4.52
CA ASP A 9 -2.04 -33.62 3.36
C ASP A 9 -2.68 -34.98 3.02
N GLY A 10 -3.59 -35.00 2.04
CA GLY A 10 -4.27 -36.23 1.60
C GLY A 10 -3.37 -37.28 0.94
N GLN A 11 -2.11 -36.94 0.65
CA GLN A 11 -1.10 -37.87 0.13
C GLN A 11 -0.19 -38.42 1.25
N GLY A 12 -0.47 -38.08 2.51
CA GLY A 12 0.30 -38.52 3.68
C GLY A 12 1.57 -37.70 3.92
N ARG A 13 1.77 -36.58 3.22
CA ARG A 13 2.94 -35.71 3.44
C ARG A 13 2.67 -34.79 4.62
N THR A 14 3.52 -34.87 5.64
CA THR A 14 3.44 -33.98 6.80
C THR A 14 4.36 -32.78 6.64
N VAL A 15 3.79 -31.58 6.75
CA VAL A 15 4.49 -30.30 6.80
C VAL A 15 4.50 -29.80 8.25
N ASP A 16 5.65 -29.29 8.69
CA ASP A 16 5.87 -28.73 10.02
C ASP A 16 5.87 -27.19 9.96
N PHE A 17 5.00 -26.58 10.75
CA PHE A 17 4.75 -25.14 10.90
C PHE A 17 5.28 -24.59 12.23
N ARG A 18 5.98 -25.38 13.06
CA ARG A 18 6.48 -24.93 14.36
C ARG A 18 7.47 -23.75 14.26
N ASN A 19 8.16 -23.61 13.13
CA ASN A 19 9.04 -22.49 12.84
C ASN A 19 8.47 -21.62 11.71
N THR A 20 7.18 -21.28 11.79
CA THR A 20 6.50 -20.49 10.77
C THR A 20 5.62 -19.43 11.42
N VAL A 21 5.67 -18.21 10.88
CA VAL A 21 4.70 -17.17 11.20
C VAL A 21 3.52 -17.32 10.25
N ILE A 22 2.34 -17.57 10.79
CA ILE A 22 1.10 -17.67 10.00
C ILE A 22 0.42 -16.31 10.02
N VAL A 23 0.33 -15.68 8.85
CA VAL A 23 -0.40 -14.42 8.67
C VAL A 23 -1.73 -14.71 8.01
N MET A 24 -2.81 -14.28 8.65
CA MET A 24 -4.16 -14.34 8.11
C MET A 24 -4.68 -12.93 7.89
N THR A 25 -5.32 -12.67 6.75
CA THR A 25 -5.87 -11.35 6.42
C THR A 25 -7.34 -11.47 6.04
N SER A 26 -8.15 -10.53 6.49
CA SER A 26 -9.57 -10.43 6.14
C SER A 26 -9.94 -8.98 5.84
N ASN A 27 -10.94 -8.77 4.98
CA ASN A 27 -11.55 -7.47 4.70
C ASN A 27 -12.84 -7.24 5.50
N MET A 28 -13.14 -8.08 6.49
CA MET A 28 -14.28 -7.90 7.37
C MET A 28 -14.11 -6.65 8.24
N GLY A 29 -15.19 -5.87 8.38
CA GLY A 29 -15.16 -4.60 9.11
C GLY A 29 -14.44 -3.46 8.38
N SER A 30 -14.10 -3.62 7.08
CA SER A 30 -13.47 -2.54 6.31
C SER A 30 -14.32 -1.28 6.21
N ASP A 31 -15.64 -1.41 6.21
CA ASP A 31 -16.58 -0.27 6.23
C ASP A 31 -16.52 0.51 7.56
N ILE A 32 -16.38 -0.21 8.68
CA ILE A 32 -16.19 0.39 10.02
C ILE A 32 -14.87 1.17 10.05
N ILE A 33 -13.78 0.56 9.58
CA ILE A 33 -12.45 1.18 9.51
C ILE A 33 -12.46 2.45 8.65
N GLN A 34 -13.13 2.41 7.49
CA GLN A 34 -13.23 3.58 6.60
C GLN A 34 -14.00 4.74 7.22
N ARG A 35 -15.11 4.46 7.93
CA ARG A 35 -15.93 5.51 8.55
C ARG A 35 -15.20 6.22 9.67
N MET A 36 -14.51 5.48 10.54
CA MET A 36 -13.77 6.08 11.65
C MET A 36 -12.41 6.65 11.23
N GLY A 37 -11.78 6.10 10.19
CA GLY A 37 -10.52 6.63 9.67
C GLY A 37 -10.61 8.03 9.04
N GLY A 38 -11.82 8.57 8.85
CA GLY A 38 -12.05 9.92 8.36
C GLY A 38 -12.00 11.01 9.44
N ASP A 39 -12.25 10.66 10.71
CA ASP A 39 -12.19 11.57 11.84
C ASP A 39 -10.82 11.44 12.52
N VAL A 40 -9.90 12.34 12.16
CA VAL A 40 -8.60 12.44 12.84
C VAL A 40 -8.80 13.23 14.14
N SER A 41 -9.35 12.57 15.16
CA SER A 41 -9.44 13.10 16.52
C SER A 41 -8.08 13.08 17.23
N ALA A 42 -7.93 13.94 18.24
CA ALA A 42 -6.68 14.14 18.98
C ALA A 42 -6.29 12.97 19.90
N ASP A 43 -7.19 12.01 20.18
CA ASP A 43 -6.94 10.83 21.02
C ASP A 43 -6.96 9.54 20.18
N LYS A 44 -5.82 9.25 19.54
CA LYS A 44 -5.66 8.09 18.63
C LYS A 44 -5.82 6.74 19.31
N ASP A 45 -5.51 6.64 20.61
CA ASP A 45 -5.52 5.36 21.33
C ASP A 45 -6.94 4.92 21.73
N SER A 46 -7.81 5.86 22.14
CA SER A 46 -9.21 5.54 22.45
C SER A 46 -10.00 5.16 21.20
N ASP A 47 -9.69 5.83 20.08
CA ASP A 47 -10.35 5.59 18.80
C ASP A 47 -9.95 4.22 18.23
N TYR A 48 -8.69 3.79 18.44
CA TYR A 48 -8.22 2.48 18.01
C TYR A 48 -8.92 1.32 18.75
N GLU A 49 -8.98 1.38 20.08
CA GLU A 49 -9.59 0.30 20.87
C GLU A 49 -11.11 0.19 20.59
N SER A 50 -11.79 1.33 20.44
CA SER A 50 -13.20 1.37 20.02
C SER A 50 -13.38 0.72 18.63
N MET A 51 -12.52 1.08 17.68
CA MET A 51 -12.54 0.49 16.34
C MET A 51 -12.29 -1.01 16.35
N LYS A 52 -11.27 -1.44 17.10
CA LYS A 52 -10.91 -2.85 17.23
C LYS A 52 -12.06 -3.67 17.79
N ASN A 53 -12.74 -3.17 18.83
CA ASN A 53 -13.89 -3.85 19.42
C ASN A 53 -15.04 -4.04 18.41
N MET A 54 -15.38 -2.99 17.65
CA MET A 54 -16.43 -3.08 16.62
C MET A 54 -16.06 -4.03 15.47
N VAL A 55 -14.80 -4.02 15.02
CA VAL A 55 -14.33 -4.98 14.00
C VAL A 55 -14.38 -6.41 14.56
N MET A 56 -13.98 -6.62 15.81
CA MET A 56 -14.01 -7.93 16.44
C MET A 56 -15.43 -8.49 16.65
N GLU A 57 -16.42 -7.63 16.86
CA GLU A 57 -17.84 -8.04 16.89
C GLU A 57 -18.27 -8.62 15.53
N VAL A 58 -17.90 -7.97 14.42
CA VAL A 58 -18.17 -8.46 13.06
C VAL A 58 -17.45 -9.79 12.81
N VAL A 59 -16.19 -9.91 13.23
CA VAL A 59 -15.40 -11.16 13.09
C VAL A 59 -16.04 -12.30 13.88
N GLY A 60 -16.46 -12.05 15.12
CA GLY A 60 -17.10 -13.04 15.99
C GLY A 60 -18.45 -13.55 15.49
N ASN A 61 -19.18 -12.74 14.71
CA ASN A 61 -20.42 -13.16 14.06
C ASN A 61 -20.20 -14.08 12.85
N HIS A 62 -19.00 -14.11 12.27
CA HIS A 62 -18.71 -14.88 11.06
C HIS A 62 -17.83 -16.12 11.33
N PHE A 63 -16.84 -15.98 12.19
CA PHE A 63 -15.93 -17.07 12.54
C PHE A 63 -16.31 -17.69 13.88
N ARG A 64 -16.12 -19.00 13.98
CA ARG A 64 -16.37 -19.69 15.24
C ARG A 64 -15.31 -19.30 16.29
N PRO A 65 -15.68 -19.20 17.59
CA PRO A 65 -14.75 -18.81 18.64
C PRO A 65 -13.48 -19.67 18.70
N GLU A 66 -13.57 -20.95 18.34
CA GLU A 66 -12.42 -21.87 18.37
C GLU A 66 -11.32 -21.48 17.38
N LEU A 67 -11.65 -20.81 16.28
CA LEU A 67 -10.65 -20.29 15.35
C LEU A 67 -10.00 -19.02 15.89
N ILE A 68 -10.81 -18.09 16.42
CA ILE A 68 -10.35 -16.81 16.94
C ILE A 68 -9.42 -17.02 18.13
N ASN A 69 -9.76 -17.96 19.03
CA ASN A 69 -8.96 -18.30 20.21
C ASN A 69 -7.61 -18.96 19.87
N ARG A 70 -7.35 -19.32 18.60
CA ARG A 70 -6.07 -19.88 18.12
C ARG A 70 -5.18 -18.82 17.49
N ILE A 71 -5.58 -17.56 17.52
CA ILE A 71 -4.82 -16.43 16.99
C ILE A 71 -4.17 -15.73 18.18
N ASP A 72 -2.84 -15.67 18.19
CA ASP A 72 -2.09 -15.03 19.27
C ASP A 72 -2.36 -13.52 19.36
N GLU A 73 -2.42 -12.85 18.20
CA GLU A 73 -2.62 -11.41 18.12
C GLU A 73 -3.52 -11.04 16.93
N VAL A 74 -4.50 -10.17 17.18
CA VAL A 74 -5.32 -9.56 16.14
C VAL A 74 -4.97 -8.09 15.99
N VAL A 75 -4.49 -7.74 14.79
CA VAL A 75 -4.11 -6.38 14.42
C VAL A 75 -5.14 -5.82 13.44
N VAL A 76 -5.78 -4.71 13.80
CA VAL A 76 -6.65 -3.94 12.90
C VAL A 76 -5.83 -2.85 12.23
N PHE A 77 -5.89 -2.79 10.89
CA PHE A 77 -5.21 -1.76 10.11
C PHE A 77 -6.08 -0.51 10.00
N HIS A 78 -5.45 0.65 10.08
CA HIS A 78 -6.09 1.94 9.85
C HIS A 78 -6.25 2.22 8.35
N ALA A 79 -7.21 3.08 8.01
CA ALA A 79 -7.28 3.66 6.69
C ALA A 79 -5.99 4.46 6.39
N LEU A 80 -5.55 4.42 5.13
CA LEU A 80 -4.40 5.21 4.71
C LEU A 80 -4.80 6.68 4.55
N GLY A 81 -4.09 7.57 5.26
CA GLY A 81 -4.17 9.00 5.04
C GLY A 81 -3.32 9.46 3.85
N GLN A 82 -3.49 10.73 3.47
CA GLN A 82 -2.81 11.33 2.32
C GLN A 82 -1.29 11.24 2.43
N GLU A 83 -0.73 11.50 3.61
CA GLU A 83 0.72 11.43 3.86
C GLU A 83 1.26 10.01 3.67
N GLN A 84 0.55 8.99 4.17
CA GLN A 84 0.96 7.59 3.99
C GLN A 84 0.90 7.19 2.51
N ILE A 85 -0.09 7.67 1.76
CA ILE A 85 -0.19 7.40 0.31
C ILE A 85 0.98 8.04 -0.43
N GLN A 86 1.35 9.28 -0.10
CA GLN A 86 2.53 9.93 -0.67
C GLN A 86 3.82 9.16 -0.35
N ALA A 87 3.97 8.67 0.89
CA ALA A 87 5.12 7.86 1.28
C ALA A 87 5.18 6.54 0.47
N ILE A 88 4.04 5.87 0.30
CA ILE A 88 3.95 4.65 -0.54
C ILE A 88 4.31 4.97 -1.99
N ALA A 89 3.87 6.12 -2.52
CA ALA A 89 4.24 6.55 -3.87
C ALA A 89 5.75 6.76 -4.00
N GLY A 90 6.39 7.34 -2.98
CA GLY A 90 7.84 7.50 -2.91
C GLY A 90 8.58 6.16 -2.98
N ILE A 91 8.15 5.17 -2.20
CA ILE A 91 8.72 3.80 -2.22
C ILE A 91 8.58 3.16 -3.61
N GLN A 92 7.45 3.36 -4.29
CA GLN A 92 7.25 2.81 -5.63
C GLN A 92 8.13 3.51 -6.67
N LEU A 93 8.27 4.84 -6.58
CA LEU A 93 9.13 5.62 -7.46
C LEU A 93 10.62 5.33 -7.24
N GLU A 94 11.03 4.85 -6.07
CA GLU A 94 12.41 4.45 -5.83
C GLU A 94 12.88 3.36 -6.80
N ARG A 95 11.98 2.42 -7.15
CA ARG A 95 12.28 1.39 -8.16
C ARG A 95 12.48 1.98 -9.56
N LEU A 96 11.81 3.08 -9.87
CA LEU A 96 12.01 3.81 -11.13
C LEU A 96 13.33 4.59 -11.10
N LYS A 97 13.64 5.27 -10.00
CA LYS A 97 14.90 5.99 -9.80
C LYS A 97 16.11 5.07 -9.98
N VAL A 98 16.08 3.88 -9.38
CA VAL A 98 17.16 2.88 -9.54
C VAL A 98 17.35 2.50 -11.00
N ARG A 99 16.26 2.22 -11.74
CA ARG A 99 16.34 1.89 -13.17
C ARG A 99 16.87 3.05 -14.03
N LEU A 100 16.52 4.29 -13.72
CA LEU A 100 17.02 5.46 -14.44
C LEU A 100 18.51 5.70 -14.15
N ALA A 101 18.95 5.45 -12.92
CA ALA A 101 20.36 5.58 -12.53
C ALA A 101 21.27 4.59 -13.28
N GLU A 102 20.77 3.41 -13.67
CA GLU A 102 21.50 2.46 -14.55
C GLU A 102 21.82 3.06 -15.93
N HIS A 103 21.11 4.12 -16.33
CA HIS A 103 21.29 4.87 -17.57
C HIS A 103 21.86 6.28 -17.35
N ASP A 104 22.49 6.53 -16.19
CA ASP A 104 23.06 7.83 -15.79
C ASP A 104 22.02 8.98 -15.74
N LEU A 105 20.76 8.65 -15.46
CA LEU A 105 19.68 9.62 -15.33
C LEU A 105 19.22 9.72 -13.87
N LYS A 106 18.93 10.94 -13.42
CA LYS A 106 18.33 11.21 -12.11
C LYS A 106 16.86 11.58 -12.26
N LEU A 107 16.08 11.30 -11.23
CA LEU A 107 14.66 11.63 -11.19
C LEU A 107 14.31 12.32 -9.87
N GLU A 108 13.82 13.55 -9.98
CA GLU A 108 13.30 14.35 -8.88
C GLU A 108 11.83 14.64 -9.10
N VAL A 109 11.01 14.42 -8.07
CA VAL A 109 9.55 14.60 -8.14
C VAL A 109 9.16 15.68 -7.15
N SER A 110 8.48 16.72 -7.62
CA SER A 110 8.08 17.83 -6.78
C SER A 110 7.00 17.42 -5.75
N PRO A 111 6.89 18.12 -4.62
CA PRO A 111 5.82 17.86 -3.64
C PRO A 111 4.41 17.94 -4.25
N GLU A 112 4.19 18.85 -5.20
CA GLU A 112 2.91 19.04 -5.89
C GLU A 112 2.60 17.85 -6.80
N ALA A 113 3.59 17.35 -7.54
CA ALA A 113 3.46 16.13 -8.35
C ALA A 113 3.18 14.90 -7.48
N MET A 114 3.86 14.77 -6.33
CA MET A 114 3.61 13.72 -5.35
C MET A 114 2.18 13.78 -4.77
N ALA A 115 1.71 14.98 -4.41
CA ALA A 115 0.36 15.18 -3.93
C ALA A 115 -0.68 14.79 -4.98
N GLN A 116 -0.46 15.20 -6.23
CA GLN A 116 -1.36 14.85 -7.33
C GLN A 116 -1.39 13.34 -7.60
N LEU A 117 -0.24 12.66 -7.57
CA LEU A 117 -0.17 11.20 -7.66
C LEU A 117 -0.92 10.52 -6.53
N ALA A 118 -0.83 11.03 -5.31
CA ALA A 118 -1.52 10.47 -4.17
C ALA A 118 -3.05 10.56 -4.32
N VAL A 119 -3.58 11.68 -4.84
CA VAL A 119 -5.02 11.81 -5.10
C VAL A 119 -5.50 10.80 -6.15
N VAL A 120 -4.77 10.64 -7.25
CA VAL A 120 -5.16 9.73 -8.34
C VAL A 120 -4.92 8.26 -7.98
N GLY A 121 -3.90 7.99 -7.18
CA GLY A 121 -3.49 6.65 -6.78
C GLY A 121 -4.23 6.09 -5.57
N PHE A 122 -5.13 6.87 -4.96
CA PHE A 122 -5.95 6.48 -3.84
C PHE A 122 -7.38 6.19 -4.25
N ASP A 123 -7.90 5.08 -3.74
CA ASP A 123 -9.30 4.75 -3.81
C ASP A 123 -9.80 4.43 -2.39
N PRO A 124 -10.93 4.99 -1.93
CA PRO A 124 -11.44 4.72 -0.59
C PRO A 124 -11.68 3.23 -0.31
N VAL A 125 -12.10 2.46 -1.32
CA VAL A 125 -12.40 1.03 -1.25
C VAL A 125 -11.14 0.18 -1.43
N TYR A 126 -10.29 0.54 -2.38
CA TYR A 126 -9.12 -0.25 -2.76
C TYR A 126 -7.80 0.23 -2.13
N GLY A 127 -7.82 1.30 -1.35
CA GLY A 127 -6.64 1.93 -0.75
C GLY A 127 -5.64 2.40 -1.81
N ALA A 128 -4.34 2.22 -1.55
CA ALA A 128 -3.26 2.60 -2.46
C ALA A 128 -3.03 1.60 -3.61
N ARG A 129 -3.90 0.59 -3.82
CA ARG A 129 -3.73 -0.39 -4.91
C ARG A 129 -3.67 0.24 -6.31
N PRO A 130 -4.46 1.28 -6.65
CA PRO A 130 -4.38 1.95 -7.95
C PRO A 130 -3.06 2.70 -8.18
N LEU A 131 -2.32 3.03 -7.12
CA LEU A 131 -1.13 3.88 -7.17
C LEU A 131 -0.06 3.35 -8.13
N LYS A 132 0.17 2.03 -8.15
CA LYS A 132 1.12 1.41 -9.09
C LYS A 132 0.74 1.69 -10.54
N ARG A 133 -0.55 1.56 -10.86
CA ARG A 133 -1.06 1.82 -12.21
C ARG A 133 -1.00 3.31 -12.55
N ALA A 134 -1.26 4.18 -11.58
CA ALA A 134 -1.15 5.63 -11.75
C ALA A 134 0.30 6.06 -12.04
N ILE A 135 1.27 5.54 -11.30
CA ILE A 135 2.70 5.78 -11.55
C ILE A 135 3.09 5.26 -12.94
N GLN A 136 2.67 4.04 -13.29
CA GLN A 136 2.98 3.48 -14.60
C GLN A 136 2.40 4.33 -15.74
N SER A 137 1.12 4.71 -15.67
CA SER A 137 0.44 5.41 -16.76
C SER A 137 0.80 6.88 -16.86
N ARG A 138 1.05 7.56 -15.73
CA ARG A 138 1.30 9.00 -15.68
C ARG A 138 2.79 9.36 -15.63
N ILE A 139 3.65 8.43 -15.23
CA ILE A 139 5.09 8.66 -15.11
C ILE A 139 5.88 7.75 -16.03
N GLU A 140 5.82 6.42 -15.82
CA GLU A 140 6.72 5.51 -16.53
C GLU A 140 6.48 5.52 -18.05
N ASN A 141 5.22 5.48 -18.48
CA ASN A 141 4.88 5.44 -19.90
C ASN A 141 5.25 6.74 -20.63
N PRO A 142 4.88 7.95 -20.15
CA PRO A 142 5.33 9.20 -20.78
C PRO A 142 6.84 9.35 -20.77
N LEU A 143 7.50 9.01 -19.66
CA LEU A 143 8.95 9.11 -19.55
C LEU A 143 9.66 8.18 -20.54
N ALA A 144 9.17 6.96 -20.72
CA ALA A 144 9.70 6.04 -21.72
C ALA A 144 9.59 6.59 -23.15
N GLN A 145 8.48 7.28 -23.48
CA GLN A 145 8.31 7.93 -24.78
C GLN A 145 9.29 9.09 -24.96
N ASP A 146 9.45 9.94 -23.94
CA ASP A 146 10.39 11.07 -23.96
C ASP A 146 11.85 10.60 -24.10
N LEU A 147 12.22 9.52 -23.42
CA LEU A 147 13.55 8.90 -23.54
C LEU A 147 13.80 8.32 -24.93
N LEU A 148 12.83 7.59 -25.50
CA LEU A 148 12.92 7.07 -26.87
C LEU A 148 12.97 8.18 -27.92
N GLY A 149 12.31 9.30 -27.64
CA GLY A 149 12.36 10.52 -28.46
C GLY A 149 13.67 11.30 -28.34
N GLY A 150 14.59 10.91 -27.45
CA GLY A 150 15.87 11.57 -27.24
C GLY A 150 15.76 12.92 -26.51
N LYS A 151 14.68 13.14 -25.75
CA LYS A 151 14.45 14.40 -25.00
C LYS A 151 15.38 14.54 -23.79
N PHE A 152 15.84 13.43 -23.23
CA PHE A 152 16.75 13.37 -22.10
C PHE A 152 18.01 12.57 -22.48
N ALA A 153 19.16 13.04 -22.03
CA ALA A 153 20.47 12.46 -22.28
C ALA A 153 21.12 11.94 -20.98
N PRO A 154 22.07 11.00 -21.07
CA PRO A 154 22.86 10.58 -19.91
C PRO A 154 23.49 11.79 -19.18
N GLY A 155 23.34 11.85 -17.86
CA GLY A 155 23.74 12.94 -16.98
C GLY A 155 22.60 13.87 -16.55
N ASP A 156 21.46 13.82 -17.24
CA ASP A 156 20.33 14.72 -16.97
C ASP A 156 19.62 14.39 -15.65
N THR A 157 19.06 15.43 -15.03
CA THR A 157 18.15 15.31 -13.89
C THR A 157 16.74 15.62 -14.35
N ILE A 158 15.92 14.57 -14.48
CA ILE A 158 14.52 14.70 -14.88
C ILE A 158 13.74 15.21 -13.67
N HIS A 159 13.18 16.41 -13.79
CA HIS A 159 12.26 16.99 -12.82
C HIS A 159 10.82 16.72 -13.26
N ILE A 160 10.01 16.18 -12.35
CA ILE A 160 8.56 16.00 -12.52
C ILE A 160 7.84 17.04 -11.67
N ASN A 161 7.10 17.92 -12.34
CA ASN A 161 6.25 18.95 -11.72
C ASN A 161 4.77 18.71 -12.06
N ALA A 162 3.88 19.35 -11.30
CA ALA A 162 2.44 19.38 -11.58
C ALA A 162 2.02 20.74 -12.13
N GLU A 163 1.49 20.77 -13.36
CA GLU A 163 0.95 21.97 -14.00
C GLU A 163 -0.46 21.69 -14.52
N GLU A 164 -1.44 22.52 -14.13
CA GLU A 164 -2.86 22.40 -14.57
C GLU A 164 -3.45 20.98 -14.41
N GLY A 165 -3.01 20.24 -13.37
CA GLY A 165 -3.47 18.86 -13.14
C GLY A 165 -2.86 17.82 -14.10
N LYS A 166 -1.75 18.14 -14.75
CA LYS A 166 -0.92 17.21 -15.54
C LYS A 166 0.50 17.17 -14.99
N LEU A 167 1.14 16.02 -15.14
CA LEU A 167 2.56 15.88 -14.82
C LEU A 167 3.39 16.33 -16.02
N VAL A 168 4.34 17.23 -15.78
CA VAL A 168 5.24 17.79 -16.80
C VAL A 168 6.67 17.36 -16.47
N PHE A 169 7.42 16.96 -17.50
CA PHE A 169 8.79 16.46 -17.40
C PHE A 169 9.76 17.46 -18.03
N THR A 170 10.72 17.92 -17.24
CA THR A 170 11.77 18.86 -17.64
C THR A 170 13.13 18.30 -17.25
N SER A 171 14.19 18.76 -17.92
CA SER A 171 15.59 18.46 -17.55
C SER A 171 16.23 19.67 -16.88
#